data_AF-M1KA20-F1
#
_entry.id   AF-M1KA20-F1
#
_cell.length_a   1.000
_cell.length_b   1.000
_cell.length_c   1.000
_cell.angle_alpha   90.00
_cell.angle_beta   90.00
_cell.angle_gamma   90.00
#
_symmetry.space_group_name_H-M   'P 1'
#
loop_
_entity.id
_entity.type
_entity.pdbx_description
1 polymer ?
#
loop_
_entity_poly.entity_id
_entity_poly.type
_entity_poly.pdbx_seq_one_letter_code
_entity_poly.pdbx_strand_id
1 'polypeptide(L)'
;MEPKALVLNPRSLMDFTGNEKERFRKMLKSGKKEELLMELSKEIEKKEKEMMENISQDYMGIINRCSGLERVKQRLAGILSINSELVSSVSDSVIQYTDVLREIEENSLVESRLSLVVSELKEILSFTGIASEYEDADKEVREDPLYYYDMTSRVLSMEKKLCTLEKYTFFVNANQICIRSRRTLVDLMMKDIDLWISGACNNVRQVGIEVSAMLIEGRKKSHVFDPLDSLHHYLISKGFLCILHESKRLAVDLAVVERVNEKRKEFAERTLSGDEPVLVSDVAGFILWSHYLITLDMRFKMYDRLVFGFLSRNKMLLKSSNFSRIREALVSLRRLTVHLNVDYEDVDRVISSVAINYFESQGPKNADLSSCDMEQLKSSMIAFIDECDSFVSNISQFSNELDELLAKKIDQHLCSLVERNKGDMDLFIKAQSVVGDVLGHAIERNNFYRGLEFRCSAEVDRGNRKFEGEVVEQKKKEIDELFRMVTKNDDFGVDLLKLFSRVRKLRFPESINAEIKRTLVSHIKDRFTGAMSGKDQAPQEKKVVRGHLCSFYGYLRNNEPSLQDLLGSTVEHEKS
;
A
#
# COMPACT_ATOMS: atom_id res chain seq x y z
N MET A 1 21.12 -91.40 -66.00
CA MET A 1 20.46 -91.77 -67.26
C MET A 1 21.31 -92.84 -67.94
N GLU A 2 20.93 -94.10 -67.82
CA GLU A 2 21.22 -95.13 -68.85
C GLU A 2 20.45 -94.79 -70.15
N PRO A 3 20.62 -95.52 -71.26
CA PRO A 3 21.84 -95.82 -72.02
C PRO A 3 21.60 -95.51 -73.52
N LYS A 4 22.58 -95.76 -74.40
CA LYS A 4 22.30 -96.33 -75.74
C LYS A 4 23.55 -97.01 -76.29
N ALA A 5 23.53 -98.34 -76.19
CA ALA A 5 24.44 -99.24 -76.87
C ALA A 5 24.24 -99.09 -78.38
N LEU A 6 25.35 -98.89 -79.11
CA LEU A 6 25.37 -99.02 -80.57
C LEU A 6 25.74 -100.47 -80.89
N VAL A 7 24.72 -101.19 -81.34
CA VAL A 7 24.72 -102.58 -81.78
C VAL A 7 25.50 -102.69 -83.09
N LEU A 8 26.47 -103.61 -83.11
CA LEU A 8 27.13 -104.14 -84.31
C LEU A 8 26.08 -104.71 -85.28
N ASN A 9 26.17 -104.34 -86.57
CA ASN A 9 25.40 -104.99 -87.63
C ASN A 9 26.37 -105.60 -88.66
N PRO A 10 26.69 -106.90 -88.57
CA PRO A 10 27.52 -107.60 -89.55
C PRO A 10 26.60 -108.34 -90.51
N ARG A 11 26.39 -107.84 -91.74
CA ARG A 11 25.84 -108.61 -92.88
C ARG A 11 25.78 -107.77 -94.16
N SER A 12 26.71 -108.02 -95.07
CA SER A 12 26.37 -108.21 -96.48
C SER A 12 27.39 -109.19 -97.07
N LEU A 13 27.08 -110.48 -96.95
CA LEU A 13 27.64 -111.48 -97.84
C LEU A 13 27.17 -111.11 -99.26
N MET A 14 28.10 -110.86 -100.18
CA MET A 14 27.78 -110.79 -101.60
C MET A 14 27.47 -112.22 -102.09
N ASP A 15 26.19 -112.56 -102.13
CA ASP A 15 25.67 -113.66 -102.93
C ASP A 15 25.69 -113.24 -104.41
N PHE A 16 26.40 -114.00 -105.26
CA PHE A 16 26.35 -113.80 -106.71
C PHE A 16 24.95 -114.15 -107.25
N THR A 17 24.37 -113.23 -108.00
CA THR A 17 23.02 -113.32 -108.57
C THR A 17 22.94 -114.40 -109.66
N GLY A 18 21.75 -114.97 -109.88
CA GLY A 18 21.54 -116.12 -110.78
C GLY A 18 22.04 -115.91 -112.22
N ASN A 19 22.04 -114.68 -112.72
CA ASN A 19 22.61 -114.34 -114.03
C ASN A 19 24.15 -114.43 -114.06
N GLU A 20 24.83 -114.16 -112.94
CA GLU A 20 26.30 -114.20 -112.85
C GLU A 20 26.82 -115.64 -112.85
N LYS A 21 26.07 -116.59 -112.25
CA LYS A 21 26.40 -118.03 -112.28
C LYS A 21 26.19 -118.65 -113.67
N GLU A 22 25.16 -118.25 -114.41
CA GLU A 22 24.91 -118.71 -115.79
C GLU A 22 25.98 -118.15 -116.76
N ARG A 23 26.39 -116.89 -116.56
CA ARG A 23 27.49 -116.24 -117.30
C ARG A 23 28.82 -116.95 -116.99
N PHE A 24 29.10 -117.30 -115.72
CA PHE A 24 30.28 -118.08 -115.32
C PHE A 24 30.34 -119.46 -116.00
N ARG A 25 29.20 -120.15 -116.14
CA ARG A 25 29.12 -121.48 -116.80
C ARG A 25 29.34 -121.42 -118.31
N LYS A 26 28.83 -120.39 -119.00
CA LYS A 26 29.15 -120.15 -120.43
C LYS A 26 30.59 -119.66 -120.63
N MET A 27 31.14 -118.89 -119.69
CA MET A 27 32.53 -118.40 -119.71
C MET A 27 33.58 -119.49 -119.46
N LEU A 28 33.24 -120.60 -118.80
CA LEU A 28 34.15 -121.75 -118.60
C LEU A 28 34.39 -122.61 -119.86
N LYS A 29 33.63 -122.42 -120.95
CA LYS A 29 33.71 -123.23 -122.19
C LYS A 29 34.33 -122.54 -123.41
N SER A 30 34.73 -121.27 -123.32
CA SER A 30 35.37 -120.53 -124.41
C SER A 30 36.78 -120.07 -124.01
N GLY A 31 37.78 -120.24 -124.88
CA GLY A 31 39.22 -120.04 -124.62
C GLY A 31 39.70 -118.59 -124.37
N LYS A 32 38.97 -117.77 -123.61
CA LYS A 32 39.39 -116.41 -123.18
C LYS A 32 39.33 -116.24 -121.65
N LYS A 33 40.26 -116.88 -120.92
CA LYS A 33 40.27 -116.97 -119.45
C LYS A 33 41.08 -115.88 -118.74
N GLU A 34 42.06 -115.28 -119.43
CA GLU A 34 43.03 -114.35 -118.82
C GLU A 34 42.54 -112.90 -118.74
N GLU A 35 41.77 -112.40 -119.70
CA GLU A 35 41.29 -111.00 -119.66
C GLU A 35 40.33 -110.73 -118.49
N LEU A 36 39.53 -111.71 -118.08
CA LEU A 36 38.49 -111.56 -117.05
C LEU A 36 39.02 -111.61 -115.61
N LEU A 37 40.12 -112.32 -115.34
CA LEU A 37 40.77 -112.31 -114.03
C LEU A 37 41.34 -110.93 -113.70
N MET A 38 41.81 -110.22 -114.74
CA MET A 38 42.40 -108.89 -114.59
C MET A 38 41.34 -107.83 -114.22
N GLU A 39 40.12 -107.98 -114.72
CA GLU A 39 39.01 -107.06 -114.43
C GLU A 39 38.50 -107.20 -112.98
N LEU A 40 38.37 -108.44 -112.49
CA LEU A 40 37.96 -108.74 -111.10
C LEU A 40 39.00 -108.28 -110.07
N SER A 41 40.29 -108.43 -110.36
CA SER A 41 41.36 -107.91 -109.48
C SER A 41 41.31 -106.39 -109.35
N LYS A 42 41.04 -105.66 -110.44
CA LYS A 42 40.90 -104.19 -110.39
C LYS A 42 39.71 -103.75 -109.53
N GLU A 43 38.60 -104.49 -109.56
CA GLU A 43 37.42 -104.13 -108.78
C GLU A 43 37.62 -104.39 -107.28
N ILE A 44 38.33 -105.48 -106.93
CA ILE A 44 38.75 -105.75 -105.55
C ILE A 44 39.68 -104.66 -105.03
N GLU A 45 40.72 -104.30 -105.79
CA GLU A 45 41.66 -103.23 -105.41
C GLU A 45 40.93 -101.90 -105.18
N LYS A 46 39.94 -101.56 -106.03
CA LYS A 46 39.17 -100.33 -105.87
C LYS A 46 38.37 -100.33 -104.56
N LYS A 47 37.67 -101.43 -104.23
CA LYS A 47 36.88 -101.51 -103.00
C LYS A 47 37.75 -101.55 -101.74
N GLU A 48 38.89 -102.25 -101.78
CA GLU A 48 39.83 -102.25 -100.65
C GLU A 48 40.39 -100.86 -100.40
N LYS A 49 40.71 -100.11 -101.46
CA LYS A 49 41.18 -98.73 -101.34
C LYS A 49 40.12 -97.80 -100.73
N GLU A 50 38.88 -97.85 -101.21
CA GLU A 50 37.77 -97.05 -100.64
C GLU A 50 37.50 -97.42 -99.17
N MET A 51 37.57 -98.71 -98.82
CA MET A 51 37.40 -99.17 -97.44
C MET A 51 38.53 -98.68 -96.53
N MET A 52 39.78 -98.74 -96.98
CA MET A 52 40.92 -98.26 -96.22
C MET A 52 40.87 -96.74 -96.00
N GLU A 53 40.43 -95.96 -96.99
CA GLU A 53 40.26 -94.50 -96.85
C GLU A 53 39.21 -94.16 -95.79
N ASN A 54 38.04 -94.83 -95.81
CA ASN A 54 36.97 -94.59 -94.83
C ASN A 54 37.40 -94.98 -93.40
N ILE A 55 38.01 -96.16 -93.22
CA ILE A 55 38.52 -96.59 -91.91
C ILE A 55 39.56 -95.59 -91.39
N SER A 56 40.47 -95.13 -92.26
CA SER A 56 41.51 -94.17 -91.88
C SER A 56 40.90 -92.82 -91.44
N GLN A 57 39.86 -92.34 -92.13
CA GLN A 57 39.15 -91.12 -91.74
C GLN A 57 38.44 -91.26 -90.40
N ASP A 58 37.74 -92.37 -90.16
CA ASP A 58 37.03 -92.61 -88.91
C ASP A 58 37.99 -92.73 -87.71
N TYR A 59 39.11 -93.43 -87.87
CA TYR A 59 40.16 -93.50 -86.85
C TYR A 59 40.75 -92.12 -86.54
N MET A 60 41.02 -91.30 -87.56
CA MET A 60 41.47 -89.92 -87.36
C MET A 60 40.41 -89.06 -86.65
N GLY A 61 39.13 -89.26 -86.95
CA GLY A 61 38.01 -88.62 -86.26
C GLY A 61 37.96 -88.96 -84.77
N ILE A 62 38.15 -90.23 -84.41
CA ILE A 62 38.20 -90.70 -83.01
C ILE A 62 39.41 -90.11 -82.28
N ILE A 63 40.60 -90.16 -82.90
CA ILE A 63 41.84 -89.59 -82.32
C ILE A 63 41.65 -88.09 -82.03
N ASN A 64 41.03 -87.35 -82.93
CA ASN A 64 40.74 -85.92 -82.74
C ASN A 64 39.76 -85.66 -81.59
N ARG A 65 38.74 -86.50 -81.39
CA ARG A 65 37.83 -86.38 -80.25
C ARG A 65 38.50 -86.73 -78.93
N CYS A 66 39.32 -87.79 -78.90
CA CYS A 66 40.10 -88.17 -77.72
C CYS A 66 41.10 -87.07 -77.33
N SER A 67 41.77 -86.43 -78.30
CA SER A 67 42.66 -85.29 -78.03
C SER A 67 41.90 -84.04 -77.57
N GLY A 68 40.65 -83.85 -78.03
CA GLY A 68 39.74 -82.85 -77.51
C GLY A 68 39.36 -83.11 -76.04
N LEU A 69 39.07 -84.37 -75.71
CA LEU A 69 38.70 -84.78 -74.35
C LEU A 69 39.87 -84.60 -73.36
N GLU A 70 41.09 -84.94 -73.77
CA GLU A 70 42.28 -84.76 -72.94
C GLU A 70 42.55 -83.26 -72.68
N ARG A 71 42.32 -82.40 -73.69
CA ARG A 71 42.38 -80.94 -73.51
C ARG A 71 41.33 -80.44 -72.51
N VAL A 72 40.11 -80.97 -72.52
CA VAL A 72 39.06 -80.60 -71.55
C VAL A 72 39.43 -81.08 -70.14
N LYS A 73 39.93 -82.30 -70.01
CA LYS A 73 40.42 -82.85 -68.73
C LYS A 73 41.56 -82.03 -68.13
N GLN A 74 42.52 -81.61 -68.96
CA GLN A 74 43.59 -80.71 -68.54
C GLN A 74 43.05 -79.35 -68.06
N ARG A 75 42.02 -78.80 -68.71
CA ARG A 75 41.37 -77.54 -68.28
C ARG A 75 40.56 -77.67 -67.00
N LEU A 76 39.97 -78.85 -66.73
CA LEU A 76 39.16 -79.08 -65.53
C LEU A 76 39.97 -78.88 -64.25
N ALA A 77 41.24 -79.29 -64.22
CA ALA A 77 42.13 -79.04 -63.10
C ALA A 77 42.31 -77.53 -62.84
N GLY A 78 42.44 -76.73 -63.91
CA GLY A 78 42.49 -75.27 -63.81
C GLY A 78 41.19 -74.65 -63.27
N ILE A 79 40.03 -75.14 -63.72
CA ILE A 79 38.72 -74.69 -63.22
C ILE A 79 38.56 -75.00 -61.72
N LEU A 80 38.99 -76.19 -61.28
CA LEU A 80 38.94 -76.57 -59.87
C LEU A 80 39.86 -75.70 -59.01
N SER A 81 41.06 -75.36 -59.50
CA SER A 81 41.96 -74.41 -58.82
C SER A 81 41.28 -73.04 -58.65
N ILE A 82 40.74 -72.48 -59.74
CA ILE A 82 40.03 -71.20 -59.72
C ILE A 82 38.85 -71.25 -58.73
N ASN A 83 38.08 -72.34 -58.71
CA ASN A 83 36.97 -72.47 -57.79
C ASN A 83 37.42 -72.55 -56.32
N SER A 84 38.53 -73.25 -56.03
CA SER A 84 39.09 -73.29 -54.68
C SER A 84 39.62 -71.92 -54.23
N GLU A 85 40.26 -71.18 -55.13
CA GLU A 85 40.73 -69.80 -54.88
C GLU A 85 39.55 -68.85 -54.64
N LEU A 86 38.46 -68.98 -55.41
CA LEU A 86 37.23 -68.21 -55.20
C LEU A 86 36.58 -68.53 -53.86
N VAL A 87 36.48 -69.80 -53.49
CA VAL A 87 35.90 -70.20 -52.18
C VAL A 87 36.75 -69.65 -51.03
N SER A 88 38.08 -69.72 -51.14
CA SER A 88 38.99 -69.12 -50.15
C SER A 88 38.77 -67.60 -50.08
N SER A 89 38.77 -66.92 -51.23
CA SER A 89 38.58 -65.46 -51.31
C SER A 89 37.22 -65.01 -50.75
N VAL A 90 36.15 -65.76 -51.00
CA VAL A 90 34.82 -65.49 -50.44
C VAL A 90 34.82 -65.73 -48.93
N SER A 91 35.43 -66.81 -48.45
CA SER A 91 35.55 -67.08 -47.01
C SER A 91 36.33 -65.96 -46.30
N ASP A 92 37.46 -65.54 -46.86
CA ASP A 92 38.26 -64.44 -46.33
C ASP A 92 37.47 -63.13 -46.32
N SER A 93 36.71 -62.86 -47.40
CA SER A 93 35.82 -61.70 -47.48
C SER A 93 34.71 -61.74 -46.43
N VAL A 94 34.09 -62.91 -46.18
CA VAL A 94 33.04 -63.07 -45.16
C VAL A 94 33.59 -62.83 -43.76
N ILE A 95 34.80 -63.32 -43.46
CA ILE A 95 35.46 -63.07 -42.17
C ILE A 95 35.71 -61.56 -42.02
N GLN A 96 36.28 -60.91 -43.03
CA GLN A 96 36.50 -59.46 -43.03
C GLN A 96 35.20 -58.67 -42.85
N TYR A 97 34.13 -59.03 -43.55
CA TYR A 97 32.83 -58.35 -43.41
C TYR A 97 32.20 -58.58 -42.04
N THR A 98 32.41 -59.74 -41.42
CA THR A 98 31.91 -60.01 -40.06
C THR A 98 32.65 -59.14 -39.04
N ASP A 99 33.96 -58.97 -39.19
CA ASP A 99 34.74 -58.04 -38.36
C ASP A 99 34.27 -56.58 -38.57
N VAL A 100 34.01 -56.15 -39.82
CA VAL A 100 33.46 -54.82 -40.11
C VAL A 100 32.07 -54.63 -39.49
N LEU A 101 31.20 -55.65 -39.50
CA LEU A 101 29.89 -55.55 -38.84
C LEU A 101 30.02 -55.38 -37.32
N ARG A 102 30.95 -56.10 -36.68
CA ARG A 102 31.25 -55.91 -35.25
C ARG A 102 31.77 -54.50 -34.98
N GLU A 103 32.66 -53.98 -35.81
CA GLU A 103 33.14 -52.59 -35.70
C GLU A 103 32.00 -51.57 -35.84
N ILE A 104 31.03 -51.80 -36.73
CA ILE A 104 29.85 -50.93 -36.87
C ILE A 104 28.99 -50.96 -35.60
N GLU A 105 28.75 -52.13 -35.02
CA GLU A 105 27.99 -52.25 -33.76
C GLU A 105 28.71 -51.55 -32.59
N GLU A 106 30.02 -51.76 -32.45
CA GLU A 106 30.84 -51.07 -31.45
C GLU A 106 30.81 -49.55 -31.63
N ASN A 107 30.94 -49.06 -32.88
CA ASN A 107 30.84 -47.64 -33.21
C ASN A 107 29.46 -47.06 -32.87
N SER A 108 28.38 -47.81 -33.10
CA SER A 108 27.02 -47.35 -32.73
C SER A 108 26.84 -47.21 -31.21
N LEU A 109 27.45 -48.11 -30.42
CA LEU A 109 27.47 -48.01 -28.96
C LEU A 109 28.31 -46.81 -28.52
N VAL A 110 29.45 -46.56 -29.15
CA VAL A 110 30.28 -45.38 -28.89
C VAL A 110 29.51 -44.09 -29.20
N GLU A 111 28.80 -44.03 -30.34
CA GLU A 111 27.98 -42.88 -30.73
C GLU A 111 26.88 -42.59 -29.69
N SER A 112 26.18 -43.61 -29.20
CA SER A 112 25.15 -43.42 -28.17
C SER A 112 25.75 -42.88 -26.86
N ARG A 113 26.92 -43.39 -26.43
CA ARG A 113 27.64 -42.87 -25.25
C ARG A 113 28.13 -41.44 -25.46
N LEU A 114 28.65 -41.11 -26.64
CA LEU A 114 29.05 -39.74 -26.99
C LEU A 114 27.85 -38.79 -26.95
N SER A 115 26.68 -39.21 -27.44
CA SER A 115 25.47 -38.40 -27.39
C SER A 115 25.04 -38.07 -25.95
N LEU A 116 25.15 -39.04 -25.05
CA LEU A 116 24.89 -38.86 -23.62
C LEU A 116 25.88 -37.85 -23.03
N VAL A 117 27.18 -38.02 -23.28
CA VAL A 117 28.23 -37.09 -22.81
C VAL A 117 27.97 -35.67 -23.32
N VAL A 118 27.61 -35.51 -24.60
CA VAL A 118 27.27 -34.19 -25.15
C VAL A 118 26.05 -33.58 -24.45
N SER A 119 25.03 -34.39 -24.13
CA SER A 119 23.86 -33.90 -23.39
C SER A 119 24.21 -33.43 -21.98
N GLU A 120 25.06 -34.18 -21.26
CA GLU A 120 25.53 -33.83 -19.92
C GLU A 120 26.43 -32.60 -19.94
N LEU A 121 27.32 -32.48 -20.93
CA LEU A 121 28.15 -31.28 -21.12
C LEU A 121 27.31 -30.03 -21.42
N LYS A 122 26.21 -30.15 -22.15
CA LYS A 122 25.27 -29.04 -22.36
C LYS A 122 24.59 -28.61 -21.05
N GLU A 123 24.23 -29.55 -20.18
CA GLU A 123 23.68 -29.22 -18.85
C GLU A 123 24.70 -28.50 -17.99
N ILE A 124 25.95 -28.98 -17.96
CA ILE A 124 27.06 -28.35 -17.23
C ILE A 124 27.32 -26.93 -17.77
N LEU A 125 27.42 -26.78 -19.10
CA LEU A 125 27.62 -25.48 -19.74
C LEU A 125 26.47 -24.51 -19.41
N SER A 126 25.25 -25.01 -19.39
CA SER A 126 24.07 -24.23 -19.03
C SER A 126 24.08 -23.83 -17.55
N PHE A 127 24.60 -24.68 -16.66
CA PHE A 127 24.81 -24.33 -15.24
C PHE A 127 25.88 -23.25 -15.08
N THR A 128 27.03 -23.40 -15.74
CA THR A 128 28.14 -22.43 -15.65
C THR A 128 27.79 -21.08 -16.28
N GLY A 129 27.02 -21.08 -17.36
CA GLY A 129 26.56 -19.84 -18.00
C GLY A 129 25.67 -19.01 -17.08
N ILE A 130 24.77 -19.66 -16.32
CA ILE A 130 23.95 -18.95 -15.32
C ILE A 130 24.84 -18.42 -14.18
N ALA A 131 25.86 -19.18 -13.76
CA ALA A 131 26.76 -18.76 -12.70
C ALA A 131 27.60 -17.52 -13.06
N SER A 132 28.11 -17.43 -14.29
CA SER A 132 28.96 -16.32 -14.75
C SER A 132 28.23 -14.97 -14.79
N GLU A 133 26.91 -14.97 -15.00
CA GLU A 133 26.11 -13.74 -15.07
C GLU A 133 25.99 -13.02 -13.71
N TYR A 134 26.27 -13.69 -12.59
CA TYR A 134 26.28 -13.08 -11.26
C TYR A 134 27.59 -12.35 -10.95
N GLU A 135 28.67 -12.61 -11.69
CA GLU A 135 29.95 -11.92 -11.51
C GLU A 135 29.99 -10.58 -12.27
N ASP A 136 29.15 -10.40 -13.29
CA ASP A 136 29.16 -9.26 -14.23
C ASP A 136 27.97 -8.26 -14.07
N ALA A 137 27.23 -8.29 -12.97
CA ALA A 137 26.03 -7.45 -12.81
C ALA A 137 26.35 -5.96 -12.61
N ASP A 138 26.50 -5.26 -13.74
CA ASP A 138 26.68 -3.81 -13.83
C ASP A 138 25.50 -3.05 -13.18
N LYS A 139 25.77 -1.84 -12.66
CA LYS A 139 24.76 -1.06 -11.92
C LYS A 139 23.56 -0.64 -12.78
N GLU A 140 23.75 -0.51 -14.08
CA GLU A 140 22.73 0.00 -15.02
C GLU A 140 21.60 -1.02 -15.31
N VAL A 141 21.84 -2.33 -15.14
CA VAL A 141 20.83 -3.38 -15.36
C VAL A 141 19.80 -3.47 -14.20
N ARG A 142 20.09 -2.84 -13.05
CA ARG A 142 19.27 -2.92 -11.84
C ARG A 142 18.05 -2.00 -11.84
N GLU A 143 17.93 -1.12 -12.83
CA GLU A 143 16.73 -0.27 -12.99
C GLU A 143 15.55 -1.04 -13.63
N ASP A 144 15.78 -2.25 -14.16
CA ASP A 144 14.70 -3.09 -14.69
C ASP A 144 13.80 -3.64 -13.56
N PRO A 145 12.47 -3.39 -13.60
CA PRO A 145 11.52 -3.97 -12.65
C PRO A 145 11.57 -5.50 -12.53
N LEU A 146 12.04 -6.21 -13.56
CA LEU A 146 12.13 -7.67 -13.61
C LEU A 146 13.50 -8.22 -13.18
N TYR A 147 14.47 -7.37 -12.85
CA TYR A 147 15.82 -7.78 -12.49
C TYR A 147 15.85 -8.88 -11.40
N TYR A 148 15.15 -8.64 -10.28
CA TYR A 148 15.09 -9.58 -9.17
C TYR A 148 14.32 -10.86 -9.52
N TYR A 149 13.33 -10.77 -10.40
CA TYR A 149 12.58 -11.94 -10.89
C TYR A 149 13.49 -12.85 -11.73
N ASP A 150 14.23 -12.28 -12.67
CA ASP A 150 15.12 -13.02 -13.57
C ASP A 150 16.27 -13.66 -12.80
N MET A 151 16.90 -12.91 -11.90
CA MET A 151 17.95 -13.45 -11.03
C MET A 151 17.41 -14.57 -10.13
N THR A 152 16.26 -14.37 -9.48
CA THR A 152 15.68 -15.41 -8.63
C THR A 152 15.35 -16.68 -9.44
N SER A 153 14.76 -16.53 -10.63
CA SER A 153 14.47 -17.63 -11.54
C SER A 153 15.73 -18.41 -11.93
N ARG A 154 16.83 -17.69 -12.20
CA ARG A 154 18.14 -18.26 -12.53
C ARG A 154 18.75 -19.03 -11.36
N VAL A 155 18.76 -18.49 -10.13
CA VAL A 155 19.23 -19.21 -8.93
C VAL A 155 18.43 -20.50 -8.73
N LEU A 156 17.10 -20.43 -8.78
CA LEU A 156 16.24 -21.61 -8.62
C LEU A 156 16.47 -22.65 -9.72
N SER A 157 16.75 -22.21 -10.96
CA SER A 157 17.12 -23.09 -12.06
C SER A 157 18.48 -23.77 -11.83
N MET A 158 19.47 -23.05 -11.27
CA MET A 158 20.74 -23.63 -10.85
C MET A 158 20.56 -24.68 -9.75
N GLU A 159 19.75 -24.38 -8.73
CA GLU A 159 19.45 -25.33 -7.64
C GLU A 159 18.82 -26.62 -8.19
N LYS A 160 17.88 -26.50 -9.13
CA LYS A 160 17.26 -27.66 -9.78
C LYS A 160 18.26 -28.48 -10.59
N LYS A 161 19.16 -27.83 -11.35
CA LYS A 161 20.21 -28.50 -12.12
C LYS A 161 21.27 -29.12 -11.23
N LEU A 162 21.55 -28.53 -10.07
CA LEU A 162 22.53 -29.07 -9.13
C LEU A 162 22.18 -30.49 -8.68
N CYS A 163 20.89 -30.82 -8.53
CA CYS A 163 20.42 -32.18 -8.23
C CYS A 163 20.83 -33.21 -9.29
N THR A 164 20.92 -32.84 -10.57
CA THR A 164 21.37 -33.78 -11.63
C THR A 164 22.89 -33.99 -11.62
N LEU A 165 23.62 -33.11 -10.94
CA LEU A 165 25.08 -33.11 -10.86
C LEU A 165 25.64 -33.87 -9.64
N GLU A 166 24.80 -34.34 -8.72
CA GLU A 166 25.20 -35.06 -7.49
C GLU A 166 26.11 -36.27 -7.76
N LYS A 167 25.95 -36.90 -8.93
CA LYS A 167 26.72 -38.07 -9.36
C LYS A 167 28.18 -37.78 -9.75
N TYR A 168 28.57 -36.51 -9.89
CA TYR A 168 29.91 -36.14 -10.36
C TYR A 168 30.84 -35.68 -9.23
N THR A 169 32.14 -35.91 -9.41
CA THR A 169 33.18 -35.49 -8.46
C THR A 169 33.26 -33.97 -8.26
N PHE A 170 32.90 -33.18 -9.28
CA PHE A 170 32.89 -31.72 -9.20
C PHE A 170 31.65 -31.14 -8.50
N PHE A 171 30.70 -31.98 -8.07
CA PHE A 171 29.46 -31.56 -7.40
C PHE A 171 29.72 -30.58 -6.25
N VAL A 172 30.75 -30.83 -5.43
CA VAL A 172 31.10 -29.95 -4.30
C VAL A 172 31.39 -28.53 -4.78
N ASN A 173 32.13 -28.37 -5.88
CA ASN A 173 32.44 -27.07 -6.46
C ASN A 173 31.19 -26.42 -7.08
N ALA A 174 30.36 -27.19 -7.77
CA ALA A 174 29.09 -26.70 -8.33
C ALA A 174 28.14 -26.22 -7.22
N ASN A 175 28.05 -26.95 -6.12
CA ASN A 175 27.25 -26.58 -4.95
C ASN A 175 27.77 -25.28 -4.32
N GLN A 176 29.09 -25.13 -4.17
CA GLN A 176 29.69 -23.89 -3.66
C GLN A 176 29.38 -22.68 -4.56
N ILE A 177 29.41 -22.85 -5.87
CA ILE A 177 29.02 -21.80 -6.83
C ILE A 177 27.55 -21.42 -6.63
N CYS A 178 26.65 -22.40 -6.57
CA CYS A 178 25.22 -22.16 -6.35
C CYS A 178 24.95 -21.42 -5.04
N ILE A 179 25.59 -21.84 -3.94
CA ILE A 179 25.51 -21.17 -2.64
C ILE A 179 26.02 -19.73 -2.73
N ARG A 180 27.13 -19.50 -3.43
CA ARG A 180 27.70 -18.16 -3.62
C ARG A 180 26.75 -17.26 -4.40
N SER A 181 26.22 -17.70 -5.54
CA SER A 181 25.27 -16.94 -6.35
C SER A 181 24.02 -16.58 -5.56
N ARG A 182 23.46 -17.54 -4.81
CA ARG A 182 22.31 -17.30 -3.93
C ARG A 182 22.63 -16.26 -2.85
N ARG A 183 23.78 -16.38 -2.19
CA ARG A 183 24.21 -15.42 -1.16
C ARG A 183 24.37 -14.02 -1.75
N THR A 184 25.02 -13.89 -2.90
CA THR A 184 25.20 -12.61 -3.59
C THR A 184 23.87 -11.96 -3.94
N LEU A 185 22.88 -12.72 -4.42
CA LEU A 185 21.55 -12.20 -4.70
C LEU A 185 20.85 -11.70 -3.43
N VAL A 186 20.90 -12.47 -2.34
CA VAL A 186 20.29 -12.08 -1.07
C VAL A 186 20.97 -10.84 -0.48
N ASP A 187 22.30 -10.78 -0.50
CA ASP A 187 23.05 -9.61 -0.03
C ASP A 187 22.70 -8.34 -0.82
N LEU A 188 22.49 -8.48 -2.14
CA LEU A 188 22.05 -7.39 -3.00
C LEU A 188 20.61 -6.94 -2.67
N MET A 189 19.68 -7.89 -2.50
CA MET A 189 18.31 -7.59 -2.05
C MET A 189 18.32 -6.81 -0.73
N MET A 190 19.13 -7.23 0.24
CA MET A 190 19.21 -6.56 1.55
C MET A 190 19.78 -5.14 1.43
N LYS A 191 20.79 -4.94 0.58
CA LYS A 191 21.35 -3.61 0.31
C LYS A 191 20.32 -2.67 -0.32
N ASP A 192 19.52 -3.17 -1.27
CA ASP A 192 18.51 -2.36 -1.94
C ASP A 192 17.29 -2.10 -1.04
N ILE A 193 16.97 -3.03 -0.12
CA ILE A 193 16.03 -2.77 0.98
C ILE A 193 16.53 -1.61 1.85
N ASP A 194 17.79 -1.61 2.27
CA ASP A 194 18.37 -0.52 3.08
C ASP A 194 18.32 0.83 2.35
N LEU A 195 18.55 0.84 1.02
CA LEU A 195 18.41 2.02 0.17
C LEU A 195 16.96 2.48 0.07
N TRP A 196 16.02 1.56 -0.18
CA TRP A 196 14.58 1.88 -0.21
C TRP A 196 14.10 2.45 1.12
N ILE A 197 14.47 1.84 2.25
CA ILE A 197 14.13 2.33 3.59
C ILE A 197 14.63 3.76 3.77
N SER A 198 15.88 4.03 3.39
CA SER A 198 16.46 5.38 3.48
C SER A 198 15.66 6.39 2.66
N GLY A 199 15.23 6.02 1.44
CA GLY A 199 14.35 6.83 0.60
C GLY A 199 12.97 7.07 1.22
N ALA A 200 12.31 6.01 1.69
CA ALA A 200 11.00 6.09 2.35
C ALA A 200 11.06 6.96 3.60
N CYS A 201 12.10 6.81 4.43
CA CYS A 201 12.37 7.62 5.62
C CYS A 201 12.45 9.12 5.30
N ASN A 202 13.08 9.51 4.19
CA ASN A 202 13.16 10.92 3.77
C ASN A 202 11.79 11.50 3.38
N ASN A 203 10.86 10.65 2.94
CA ASN A 203 9.53 11.07 2.51
C ASN A 203 8.49 11.11 3.64
N VAL A 204 8.75 10.45 4.78
CA VAL A 204 7.80 10.36 5.91
C VAL A 204 7.25 11.73 6.31
N ARG A 205 8.11 12.73 6.43
CA ARG A 205 7.72 14.10 6.80
C ARG A 205 6.75 14.72 5.80
N GLN A 206 7.13 14.67 4.51
CA GLN A 206 6.35 15.26 3.43
C GLN A 206 4.98 14.60 3.34
N VAL A 207 4.96 13.26 3.41
CA VAL A 207 3.71 12.47 3.45
C VAL A 207 2.85 12.88 4.64
N GLY A 208 3.42 13.06 5.83
CA GLY A 208 2.68 13.50 7.01
C GLY A 208 2.04 14.90 6.88
N ILE A 209 2.74 15.83 6.23
CA ILE A 209 2.22 17.16 5.92
C ILE A 209 1.06 17.05 4.92
N GLU A 210 1.21 16.25 3.87
CA GLU A 210 0.17 16.02 2.87
C GLU A 210 -1.07 15.34 3.45
N VAL A 211 -0.90 14.36 4.33
CA VAL A 211 -2.00 13.73 5.09
C VAL A 211 -2.77 14.77 5.89
N SER A 212 -2.06 15.67 6.59
CA SER A 212 -2.71 16.73 7.37
C SER A 212 -3.53 17.65 6.49
N ALA A 213 -2.98 18.08 5.35
CA ALA A 213 -3.71 18.90 4.39
C ALA A 213 -4.97 18.18 3.85
N MET A 214 -4.84 16.90 3.46
CA MET A 214 -5.95 16.11 2.93
C MET A 214 -7.10 15.90 3.93
N LEU A 215 -6.78 15.68 5.22
CA LEU A 215 -7.76 15.42 6.28
C LEU A 215 -8.39 16.70 6.87
N ILE A 216 -7.75 17.86 6.71
CA ILE A 216 -8.31 19.17 7.10
C ILE A 216 -9.22 19.73 6.00
N GLU A 217 -8.76 19.71 4.73
CA GLU A 217 -9.47 20.31 3.60
C GLU A 217 -10.78 19.60 3.24
N GLY A 218 -11.06 18.43 3.83
CA GLY A 218 -12.30 17.70 3.60
C GLY A 218 -12.53 17.43 2.12
N ARG A 219 -11.47 17.12 1.36
CA ARG A 219 -11.57 16.83 -0.08
C ARG A 219 -12.70 15.83 -0.28
N LYS A 220 -13.62 16.15 -1.20
CA LYS A 220 -14.81 15.34 -1.52
C LYS A 220 -14.38 13.88 -1.59
N LYS A 221 -14.78 13.09 -0.59
CA LYS A 221 -14.44 11.68 -0.48
C LYS A 221 -14.85 11.02 -1.80
N SER A 222 -13.87 10.58 -2.57
CA SER A 222 -14.15 9.62 -3.62
C SER A 222 -14.70 8.39 -2.93
N HIS A 223 -15.92 7.96 -3.27
CA HIS A 223 -16.50 6.74 -2.72
C HIS A 223 -15.79 5.47 -3.21
N VAL A 224 -14.84 5.61 -4.14
CA VAL A 224 -14.20 4.49 -4.85
C VAL A 224 -12.72 4.34 -4.51
N PHE A 225 -12.00 5.43 -4.27
CA PHE A 225 -10.56 5.40 -3.98
C PHE A 225 -10.26 6.21 -2.72
N ASP A 226 -9.47 5.64 -1.83
CA ASP A 226 -8.98 6.36 -0.66
C ASP A 226 -8.01 7.46 -1.11
N PRO A 227 -8.24 8.74 -0.78
CA PRO A 227 -7.30 9.81 -1.10
C PRO A 227 -5.87 9.53 -0.60
N LEU A 228 -5.73 8.81 0.52
CA LEU A 228 -4.44 8.46 1.07
C LEU A 228 -3.62 7.55 0.14
N ASP A 229 -4.27 6.69 -0.66
CA ASP A 229 -3.61 5.75 -1.59
C ASP A 229 -2.71 6.48 -2.61
N SER A 230 -3.03 7.73 -2.93
CA SER A 230 -2.17 8.57 -3.78
C SER A 230 -0.75 8.74 -3.23
N LEU A 231 -0.57 8.63 -1.91
CA LEU A 231 0.71 8.76 -1.21
C LEU A 231 1.51 7.46 -1.15
N HIS A 232 0.93 6.32 -1.56
CA HIS A 232 1.55 4.99 -1.45
C HIS A 232 2.92 4.93 -2.14
N HIS A 233 3.06 5.54 -3.32
CA HIS A 233 4.28 5.51 -4.12
C HIS A 233 5.49 6.23 -3.48
N TYR A 234 5.26 7.15 -2.52
CA TYR A 234 6.33 7.82 -1.79
C TYR A 234 6.98 6.91 -0.73
N LEU A 235 6.23 5.93 -0.23
CA LEU A 235 6.63 5.08 0.88
C LEU A 235 6.96 3.66 0.42
N ILE A 236 6.24 3.13 -0.55
CA ILE A 236 6.40 1.79 -1.10
C ILE A 236 6.81 1.89 -2.58
N SER A 237 8.03 1.45 -2.90
CA SER A 237 8.53 1.44 -4.28
C SER A 237 8.19 0.11 -4.99
N LYS A 238 8.13 0.14 -6.33
CA LYS A 238 7.98 -1.07 -7.15
C LYS A 238 9.12 -2.07 -6.92
N GLY A 239 10.36 -1.57 -6.80
CA GLY A 239 11.53 -2.41 -6.53
C GLY A 239 11.41 -3.16 -5.20
N PHE A 240 10.94 -2.50 -4.14
CA PHE A 240 10.69 -3.16 -2.86
C PHE A 240 9.63 -4.26 -2.98
N LEU A 241 8.53 -4.01 -3.71
CA LEU A 241 7.51 -5.03 -3.94
C LEU A 241 8.06 -6.25 -4.69
N CYS A 242 8.91 -6.05 -5.69
CA CYS A 242 9.57 -7.15 -6.40
C CYS A 242 10.49 -7.93 -5.45
N ILE A 243 11.32 -7.26 -4.64
CA ILE A 243 12.18 -7.93 -3.65
C ILE A 243 11.33 -8.71 -2.64
N LEU A 244 10.25 -8.13 -2.14
CA LEU A 244 9.36 -8.79 -1.18
C LEU A 244 8.71 -10.04 -1.79
N HIS A 245 8.28 -9.98 -3.06
CA HIS A 245 7.70 -11.14 -3.75
C HIS A 245 8.74 -12.24 -3.98
N GLU A 246 9.91 -11.89 -4.53
CA GLU A 246 10.96 -12.85 -4.87
C GLU A 246 11.65 -13.45 -3.64
N SER A 247 11.75 -12.70 -2.54
CA SER A 247 12.25 -13.22 -1.27
C SER A 247 11.42 -14.39 -0.73
N LYS A 248 10.11 -14.44 -0.99
CA LYS A 248 9.24 -15.57 -0.64
C LYS A 248 9.59 -16.81 -1.44
N ARG A 249 9.89 -16.67 -2.73
CA ARG A 249 10.35 -17.77 -3.60
C ARG A 249 11.70 -18.31 -3.16
N LEU A 250 12.57 -17.45 -2.65
CA LEU A 250 13.86 -17.82 -2.07
C LEU A 250 13.77 -18.27 -0.60
N ALA A 251 12.61 -18.24 0.05
CA ALA A 251 12.46 -18.52 1.48
C ALA A 251 13.39 -17.67 2.40
N VAL A 252 13.61 -16.41 2.03
CA VAL A 252 14.37 -15.41 2.82
C VAL A 252 13.50 -14.22 3.25
N ASP A 253 12.19 -14.32 3.03
CA ASP A 253 11.20 -13.29 3.34
C ASP A 253 11.16 -12.91 4.82
N LEU A 254 11.37 -13.87 5.73
CA LEU A 254 11.45 -13.57 7.16
C LEU A 254 12.61 -12.61 7.48
N ALA A 255 13.79 -12.86 6.91
CA ALA A 255 14.96 -12.00 7.11
C ALA A 255 14.72 -10.59 6.55
N VAL A 256 14.03 -10.48 5.40
CA VAL A 256 13.62 -9.19 4.83
C VAL A 256 12.67 -8.45 5.79
N VAL A 257 11.63 -9.13 6.29
CA VAL A 257 10.66 -8.52 7.21
C VAL A 257 11.33 -8.07 8.51
N GLU A 258 12.21 -8.90 9.09
CA GLU A 258 12.97 -8.56 10.29
C GLU A 258 13.88 -7.35 10.08
N ARG A 259 14.61 -7.32 8.95
CA ARG A 259 15.48 -6.20 8.58
C ARG A 259 14.70 -4.89 8.46
N VAL A 260 13.56 -4.91 7.76
CA VAL A 260 12.69 -3.73 7.62
C VAL A 260 12.17 -3.29 8.98
N ASN A 261 11.67 -4.21 9.80
CA ASN A 261 11.16 -3.88 11.15
C ASN A 261 12.24 -3.26 12.04
N GLU A 262 13.45 -3.82 12.06
CA GLU A 262 14.60 -3.30 12.81
C GLU A 262 14.95 -1.88 12.36
N LYS A 263 15.16 -1.67 11.06
CA LYS A 263 15.54 -0.37 10.51
C LYS A 263 14.47 0.71 10.71
N ARG A 264 13.19 0.34 10.60
CA ARG A 264 12.08 1.26 10.88
C ARG A 264 12.02 1.65 12.35
N LYS A 265 12.28 0.70 13.26
CA LYS A 265 12.39 0.98 14.70
C LYS A 265 13.56 1.93 14.99
N GLU A 266 14.73 1.67 14.43
CA GLU A 266 15.91 2.57 14.57
C GLU A 266 15.63 3.98 14.02
N PHE A 267 14.89 4.10 12.93
CA PHE A 267 14.49 5.39 12.37
C PHE A 267 13.53 6.12 13.32
N ALA A 268 12.50 5.44 13.83
CA ALA A 268 11.56 6.01 14.78
C ALA A 268 12.28 6.54 16.03
N GLU A 269 13.22 5.77 16.58
CA GLU A 269 14.02 6.16 17.74
C GLU A 269 14.91 7.39 17.48
N ARG A 270 15.49 7.51 16.28
CA ARG A 270 16.37 8.63 15.92
C ARG A 270 15.59 9.90 15.59
N THR A 271 14.66 9.82 14.65
CA THR A 271 13.98 10.99 14.07
C THR A 271 12.94 11.57 15.01
N LEU A 272 12.24 10.72 15.77
CA LEU A 272 11.15 11.16 16.64
C LEU A 272 11.62 11.65 18.02
N SER A 273 12.93 11.72 18.22
CA SER A 273 13.56 12.27 19.43
C SER A 273 13.75 13.79 19.40
N GLY A 274 13.50 14.44 18.26
CA GLY A 274 13.63 15.89 18.10
C GLY A 274 12.47 16.70 18.70
N ASP A 275 12.73 17.95 19.08
CA ASP A 275 11.76 18.85 19.76
C ASP A 275 11.08 19.87 18.80
N GLU A 276 10.90 19.51 17.53
CA GLU A 276 10.29 20.40 16.52
C GLU A 276 8.78 20.15 16.36
N PRO A 277 7.95 21.21 16.16
CA PRO A 277 6.50 21.05 15.95
C PRO A 277 6.10 20.13 14.80
N VAL A 278 6.98 19.98 13.79
CA VAL A 278 6.77 19.11 12.62
C VAL A 278 6.73 17.62 13.01
N LEU A 279 7.15 17.26 14.24
CA LEU A 279 7.11 15.88 14.72
C LEU A 279 5.72 15.25 14.60
N VAL A 280 4.64 16.01 14.81
CA VAL A 280 3.27 15.48 14.70
C VAL A 280 3.00 14.95 13.28
N SER A 281 3.50 15.67 12.27
CA SER A 281 3.44 15.24 10.87
C SER A 281 4.35 14.04 10.61
N ASP A 282 5.57 14.02 11.16
CA ASP A 282 6.48 12.88 11.04
C ASP A 282 5.84 11.59 11.60
N VAL A 283 5.15 11.70 12.74
CA VAL A 283 4.34 10.63 13.34
C VAL A 283 3.22 10.17 12.40
N ALA A 284 2.45 11.09 11.83
CA ALA A 284 1.36 10.77 10.90
C ALA A 284 1.87 10.01 9.66
N GLY A 285 2.96 10.49 9.04
CA GLY A 285 3.57 9.83 7.89
C GLY A 285 4.11 8.43 8.23
N PHE A 286 4.67 8.26 9.42
CA PHE A 286 5.17 6.95 9.87
C PHE A 286 4.03 5.95 10.12
N ILE A 287 2.92 6.40 10.72
CA ILE A 287 1.72 5.58 10.94
C ILE A 287 1.15 5.12 9.59
N LEU A 288 1.04 6.02 8.61
CA LEU A 288 0.58 5.64 7.27
C LEU A 288 1.52 4.64 6.60
N TRP A 289 2.83 4.83 6.74
CA TRP A 289 3.82 3.88 6.23
C TRP A 289 3.70 2.50 6.87
N SER A 290 3.50 2.44 8.19
CA SER A 290 3.22 1.20 8.90
C SER A 290 1.98 0.50 8.37
N HIS A 291 0.90 1.26 8.14
CA HIS A 291 -0.34 0.73 7.62
C HIS A 291 -0.14 0.09 6.24
N TYR A 292 0.52 0.78 5.32
CA TYR A 292 0.82 0.24 3.99
C TYR A 292 1.63 -1.05 4.04
N LEU A 293 2.62 -1.14 4.91
CA LEU A 293 3.40 -2.37 5.06
C LEU A 293 2.57 -3.53 5.60
N ILE A 294 1.74 -3.31 6.63
CA ILE A 294 0.89 -4.36 7.19
C ILE A 294 -0.11 -4.89 6.16
N THR A 295 -0.68 -3.99 5.35
CA THR A 295 -1.58 -4.38 4.26
C THR A 295 -0.88 -5.26 3.22
N LEU A 296 0.43 -5.11 3.01
CA LEU A 296 1.22 -5.97 2.13
C LEU A 296 1.58 -7.32 2.78
N ASP A 297 1.99 -7.32 4.05
CA ASP A 297 2.34 -8.52 4.82
C ASP A 297 2.13 -8.28 6.32
N MET A 298 1.23 -9.05 6.94
CA MET A 298 0.84 -8.90 8.35
C MET A 298 1.99 -9.11 9.36
N ARG A 299 3.15 -9.60 8.92
CA ARG A 299 4.34 -9.76 9.76
C ARG A 299 5.12 -8.45 9.97
N PHE A 300 4.84 -7.41 9.19
CA PHE A 300 5.36 -6.07 9.48
C PHE A 300 4.71 -5.50 10.75
N LYS A 301 5.48 -4.70 11.50
CA LYS A 301 5.03 -4.13 12.78
C LYS A 301 4.49 -2.71 12.61
N MET A 302 3.40 -2.40 13.32
CA MET A 302 2.74 -1.09 13.27
C MET A 302 3.54 0.00 14.00
N TYR A 303 4.21 -0.34 15.10
CA TYR A 303 4.98 0.59 15.94
C TYR A 303 4.21 1.86 16.38
N ASP A 304 2.89 1.87 16.32
CA ASP A 304 2.01 2.94 16.77
C ASP A 304 2.26 3.34 18.23
N ARG A 305 2.24 2.36 19.14
CA ARG A 305 2.53 2.59 20.57
C ARG A 305 3.92 3.17 20.82
N LEU A 306 4.90 2.78 20.02
CA LEU A 306 6.27 3.30 20.12
C LEU A 306 6.29 4.79 19.73
N VAL A 307 5.69 5.12 18.59
CA VAL A 307 5.68 6.45 17.99
C VAL A 307 4.82 7.41 18.83
N PHE A 308 3.65 6.99 19.30
CA PHE A 308 2.83 7.77 20.24
C PHE A 308 3.51 7.92 21.61
N GLY A 309 4.26 6.90 22.05
CA GLY A 309 5.11 6.98 23.23
C GLY A 309 6.19 8.06 23.14
N PHE A 310 6.80 8.26 21.96
CA PHE A 310 7.73 9.37 21.74
C PHE A 310 7.01 10.72 21.70
N LEU A 311 5.89 10.79 21.00
CA LEU A 311 5.09 12.01 20.89
C LEU A 311 4.65 12.51 22.28
N SER A 312 4.04 11.64 23.09
CA SER A 312 3.53 11.96 24.43
C SER A 312 4.59 12.48 25.41
N ARG A 313 5.85 12.07 25.25
CA ARG A 313 6.96 12.50 26.12
C ARG A 313 7.62 13.80 25.65
N ASN A 314 7.23 14.30 24.47
CA ASN A 314 7.93 15.43 23.90
C ASN A 314 7.50 16.77 24.53
N LYS A 315 8.49 17.51 25.03
CA LYS A 315 8.27 18.79 25.71
C LYS A 315 7.75 19.88 24.78
N MET A 316 7.94 19.76 23.46
CA MET A 316 7.47 20.77 22.51
C MET A 316 5.95 20.89 22.48
N LEU A 317 5.23 19.82 22.82
CA LEU A 317 3.77 19.77 22.87
C LEU A 317 3.20 20.66 23.98
N LEU A 318 3.95 20.84 25.07
CA LEU A 318 3.53 21.62 26.23
C LEU A 318 4.00 23.09 26.16
N LYS A 319 4.69 23.50 25.08
CA LYS A 319 5.05 24.91 24.88
C LYS A 319 3.89 25.64 24.23
N SER A 320 3.30 26.60 24.95
CA SER A 320 2.14 27.38 24.48
C SER A 320 2.39 28.12 23.16
N SER A 321 3.64 28.51 22.86
CA SER A 321 4.03 29.14 21.58
C SER A 321 3.90 28.22 20.37
N ASN A 322 3.86 26.90 20.58
CA ASN A 322 3.75 25.91 19.51
C ASN A 322 2.30 25.52 19.22
N PHE A 323 1.35 25.85 20.10
CA PHE A 323 -0.04 25.38 20.03
C PHE A 323 -0.68 25.61 18.65
N SER A 324 -0.57 26.82 18.12
CA SER A 324 -1.13 27.18 16.81
C SER A 324 -0.58 26.34 15.65
N ARG A 325 0.65 25.83 15.77
CA ARG A 325 1.29 24.97 14.75
C ARG A 325 0.93 23.50 14.92
N ILE A 326 0.71 23.02 16.14
CA ILE A 326 0.51 21.60 16.43
C ILE A 326 -0.97 21.20 16.48
N ARG A 327 -1.89 22.12 16.82
CA ARG A 327 -3.31 21.79 17.06
C ARG A 327 -3.97 21.11 15.86
N GLU A 328 -3.76 21.64 14.67
CA GLU A 328 -4.35 21.14 13.42
C GLU A 328 -3.71 19.81 13.00
N ALA A 329 -2.40 19.68 13.19
CA ALA A 329 -1.68 18.44 12.94
C ALA A 329 -2.12 17.32 13.90
N LEU A 330 -2.37 17.63 15.17
CA LEU A 330 -2.86 16.66 16.18
C LEU A 330 -4.28 16.20 15.87
N VAL A 331 -5.17 17.11 15.50
CA VAL A 331 -6.54 16.76 15.05
C VAL A 331 -6.47 15.89 13.80
N SER A 332 -5.58 16.21 12.86
CA SER A 332 -5.37 15.41 11.64
C SER A 332 -4.83 14.02 11.96
N LEU A 333 -3.86 13.92 12.87
CA LEU A 333 -3.32 12.65 13.33
C LEU A 333 -4.42 11.78 13.96
N ARG A 334 -5.30 12.37 14.78
CA ARG A 334 -6.44 11.65 15.35
C ARG A 334 -7.45 11.20 14.30
N ARG A 335 -7.72 12.02 13.29
CA ARG A 335 -8.56 11.62 12.15
C ARG A 335 -7.93 10.48 11.36
N LEU A 336 -6.61 10.51 11.16
CA LEU A 336 -5.85 9.45 10.50
C LEU A 336 -5.95 8.13 11.28
N THR A 337 -5.75 8.15 12.60
CA THR A 337 -5.83 6.92 13.41
C THR A 337 -7.23 6.30 13.37
N VAL A 338 -8.28 7.12 13.46
CA VAL A 338 -9.67 6.65 13.30
C VAL A 338 -9.89 6.07 11.89
N HIS A 339 -9.42 6.75 10.85
CA HIS A 339 -9.56 6.31 9.46
C HIS A 339 -8.85 4.98 9.18
N LEU A 340 -7.66 4.79 9.74
CA LEU A 340 -6.85 3.58 9.60
C LEU A 340 -7.20 2.48 10.60
N ASN A 341 -8.21 2.70 11.46
CA ASN A 341 -8.61 1.79 12.55
C ASN A 341 -7.45 1.41 13.50
N VAL A 342 -6.61 2.40 13.83
CA VAL A 342 -5.52 2.31 14.80
C VAL A 342 -6.04 2.79 16.16
N ASP A 343 -5.59 2.14 17.24
CA ASP A 343 -5.92 2.55 18.60
C ASP A 343 -5.51 4.01 18.83
N TYR A 344 -6.51 4.87 19.09
CA TYR A 344 -6.36 6.31 19.21
C TYR A 344 -6.38 6.79 20.66
N GLU A 345 -6.46 5.89 21.66
CA GLU A 345 -6.46 6.30 23.09
C GLU A 345 -5.20 7.10 23.46
N ASP A 346 -4.04 6.67 22.99
CA ASP A 346 -2.77 7.36 23.27
C ASP A 346 -2.73 8.75 22.61
N VAL A 347 -3.33 8.90 21.43
CA VAL A 347 -3.45 10.19 20.75
C VAL A 347 -4.44 11.09 21.50
N ASP A 348 -5.58 10.56 21.93
CA ASP A 348 -6.57 11.32 22.72
C ASP A 348 -5.98 11.81 24.05
N ARG A 349 -5.13 11.02 24.71
CA ARG A 349 -4.37 11.45 25.90
C ARG A 349 -3.37 12.56 25.59
N VAL A 350 -2.67 12.48 24.46
CA VAL A 350 -1.74 13.53 24.03
C VAL A 350 -2.49 14.83 23.79
N ILE A 351 -3.58 14.79 23.02
CA ILE A 351 -4.41 15.97 22.72
C ILE A 351 -4.97 16.56 24.01
N SER A 352 -5.47 15.72 24.93
CA SER A 352 -6.00 16.18 26.23
C SER A 352 -4.91 16.86 27.08
N SER A 353 -3.70 16.30 27.11
CA SER A 353 -2.57 16.91 27.84
C SER A 353 -2.17 18.26 27.26
N VAL A 354 -2.17 18.39 25.92
CA VAL A 354 -1.91 19.65 25.22
C VAL A 354 -3.03 20.67 25.51
N ALA A 355 -4.29 20.24 25.48
CA ALA A 355 -5.44 21.08 25.79
C ALA A 355 -5.39 21.60 27.23
N ILE A 356 -5.22 20.72 28.23
CA ILE A 356 -5.08 21.08 29.65
C ILE A 356 -3.98 22.11 29.83
N ASN A 357 -2.78 21.81 29.31
CA ASN A 357 -1.65 22.72 29.46
C ASN A 357 -1.87 24.05 28.72
N TYR A 358 -2.52 24.05 27.56
CA TYR A 358 -2.89 25.28 26.86
C TYR A 358 -3.91 26.10 27.67
N PHE A 359 -4.98 25.47 28.18
CA PHE A 359 -6.01 26.14 29.00
C PHE A 359 -5.44 26.68 30.31
N GLU A 360 -4.42 26.01 30.86
CA GLU A 360 -3.76 26.44 32.10
C GLU A 360 -2.73 27.54 31.89
N SER A 361 -1.96 27.48 30.81
CA SER A 361 -0.83 28.38 30.54
C SER A 361 -1.16 29.59 29.67
N GLN A 362 -2.17 29.50 28.81
CA GLN A 362 -2.70 30.60 28.00
C GLN A 362 -4.05 31.04 28.55
N GLY A 363 -4.16 32.33 28.84
CA GLY A 363 -5.45 33.00 28.97
C GLY A 363 -5.85 33.67 27.66
N PRO A 364 -7.00 34.38 27.63
CA PRO A 364 -7.30 35.32 26.56
C PRO A 364 -6.08 36.22 26.35
N LYS A 365 -5.69 36.48 25.08
CA LYS A 365 -4.56 37.37 24.80
C LYS A 365 -4.77 38.65 25.60
N ASN A 366 -3.78 38.99 26.44
CA ASN A 366 -3.76 40.23 27.19
C ASN A 366 -3.87 41.38 26.19
N ALA A 367 -5.09 41.83 25.90
CA ALA A 367 -5.29 43.25 25.67
C ALA A 367 -4.67 43.90 26.90
N ASP A 368 -3.73 44.80 26.69
CA ASP A 368 -3.15 45.58 27.77
C ASP A 368 -4.33 46.14 28.57
N LEU A 369 -4.59 45.56 29.75
CA LEU A 369 -5.75 45.91 30.59
C LEU A 369 -5.63 47.35 31.12
N SER A 370 -4.50 48.01 30.84
CA SER A 370 -4.23 49.43 30.97
C SER A 370 -4.93 50.28 29.90
N SER A 371 -5.21 49.72 28.72
CA SER A 371 -6.05 50.31 27.69
C SER A 371 -7.48 49.81 27.85
N CYS A 372 -8.40 50.74 28.11
CA CYS A 372 -9.77 50.50 28.54
C CYS A 372 -10.70 49.92 27.43
N ASP A 373 -10.19 49.08 26.51
CA ASP A 373 -10.97 48.54 25.39
C ASP A 373 -11.63 47.20 25.74
N MET A 374 -12.78 47.30 26.39
CA MET A 374 -13.62 46.17 26.78
C MET A 374 -14.08 45.31 25.58
N GLU A 375 -14.20 45.89 24.39
CA GLU A 375 -14.59 45.16 23.18
C GLU A 375 -13.44 44.29 22.64
N GLN A 376 -12.21 44.78 22.75
CA GLN A 376 -11.03 43.98 22.39
C GLN A 376 -10.89 42.77 23.32
N LEU A 377 -11.13 42.95 24.63
CA LEU A 377 -11.12 41.84 25.60
C LEU A 377 -12.22 40.83 25.29
N LYS A 378 -13.46 41.27 25.05
CA LYS A 378 -14.57 40.42 24.64
C LYS A 378 -14.21 39.59 23.40
N SER A 379 -13.69 40.23 22.36
CA SER A 379 -13.28 39.57 21.11
C SER A 379 -12.17 38.54 21.35
N SER A 380 -11.21 38.85 22.22
CA SER A 380 -10.11 37.95 22.61
C SER A 380 -10.63 36.72 23.37
N MET A 381 -11.59 36.88 24.28
CA MET A 381 -12.21 35.77 25.01
C MET A 381 -13.03 34.86 24.09
N ILE A 382 -13.85 35.44 23.21
CA ILE A 382 -14.65 34.70 22.23
C ILE A 382 -13.73 33.88 21.30
N ALA A 383 -12.65 34.49 20.78
CA ALA A 383 -11.69 33.79 19.94
C ALA A 383 -10.98 32.65 20.68
N PHE A 384 -10.64 32.85 21.97
CA PHE A 384 -10.07 31.80 22.80
C PHE A 384 -11.03 30.62 23.02
N ILE A 385 -12.30 30.89 23.30
CA ILE A 385 -13.33 29.85 23.45
C ILE A 385 -13.47 29.06 22.14
N ASP A 386 -13.60 29.75 21.01
CA ASP A 386 -13.73 29.11 19.70
C ASP A 386 -12.52 28.22 19.35
N GLU A 387 -11.31 28.70 19.65
CA GLU A 387 -10.07 27.95 19.42
C GLU A 387 -10.00 26.68 20.31
N CYS A 388 -10.36 26.81 21.58
CA CYS A 388 -10.37 25.69 22.52
C CYS A 388 -11.44 24.65 22.17
N ASP A 389 -12.70 25.07 21.99
CA ASP A 389 -13.82 24.19 21.63
C ASP A 389 -13.55 23.50 20.30
N SER A 390 -13.04 24.21 19.28
CA SER A 390 -12.69 23.60 18.00
C SER A 390 -11.61 22.53 18.14
N PHE A 391 -10.62 22.72 19.00
CA PHE A 391 -9.54 21.76 19.21
C PHE A 391 -10.04 20.48 19.91
N VAL A 392 -10.85 20.63 20.97
CA VAL A 392 -11.34 19.48 21.76
C VAL A 392 -12.58 18.81 21.16
N SER A 393 -13.29 19.46 20.23
CA SER A 393 -14.53 18.95 19.61
C SER A 393 -14.42 17.57 18.97
N ASN A 394 -13.21 17.13 18.60
CA ASN A 394 -13.01 15.82 18.00
C ASN A 394 -12.83 14.71 19.05
N ILE A 395 -12.60 15.03 20.33
CA ILE A 395 -12.31 14.09 21.42
C ILE A 395 -13.56 13.77 22.21
N SER A 396 -13.95 12.50 22.28
CA SER A 396 -15.13 12.07 23.05
C SER A 396 -14.80 11.52 24.44
N GLN A 397 -13.58 11.04 24.67
CA GLN A 397 -13.24 10.30 25.90
C GLN A 397 -12.97 11.21 27.11
N PHE A 398 -12.56 12.46 26.89
CA PHE A 398 -12.21 13.44 27.92
C PHE A 398 -13.00 14.76 27.81
N SER A 399 -14.06 14.78 26.98
CA SER A 399 -14.76 16.01 26.63
C SER A 399 -15.26 16.76 27.86
N ASN A 400 -15.91 16.07 28.79
CA ASN A 400 -16.50 16.72 29.97
C ASN A 400 -15.43 17.32 30.89
N GLU A 401 -14.31 16.62 31.11
CA GLU A 401 -13.24 17.09 31.99
C GLU A 401 -12.53 18.32 31.39
N LEU A 402 -12.34 18.32 30.08
CA LEU A 402 -11.78 19.46 29.34
C LEU A 402 -12.74 20.64 29.31
N ASP A 403 -14.04 20.38 29.10
CA ASP A 403 -15.09 21.40 29.13
C ASP A 403 -15.22 22.02 30.53
N GLU A 404 -15.15 21.23 31.61
CA GLU A 404 -15.13 21.74 32.99
C GLU A 404 -13.91 22.62 33.27
N LEU A 405 -12.73 22.20 32.80
CA LEU A 405 -11.49 22.97 32.96
C LEU A 405 -11.58 24.31 32.20
N LEU A 406 -12.07 24.28 30.97
CA LEU A 406 -12.28 25.47 30.14
C LEU A 406 -13.31 26.41 30.79
N ALA A 407 -14.45 25.89 31.26
CA ALA A 407 -15.45 26.66 31.99
C ALA A 407 -14.85 27.34 33.23
N LYS A 408 -14.05 26.61 34.02
CA LYS A 408 -13.37 27.14 35.20
C LYS A 408 -12.40 28.26 34.84
N LYS A 409 -11.70 28.17 33.70
CA LYS A 409 -10.78 29.21 33.22
C LYS A 409 -11.51 30.44 32.72
N ILE A 410 -12.58 30.27 31.93
CA ILE A 410 -13.47 31.35 31.50
C ILE A 410 -14.00 32.09 32.74
N ASP A 411 -14.52 31.35 33.72
CA ASP A 411 -15.04 31.90 34.97
C ASP A 411 -13.97 32.70 35.75
N GLN A 412 -12.75 32.18 35.87
CA GLN A 412 -11.64 32.87 36.54
C GLN A 412 -11.29 34.21 35.88
N HIS A 413 -11.24 34.25 34.55
CA HIS A 413 -10.95 35.48 33.80
C HIS A 413 -12.08 36.50 33.92
N LEU A 414 -13.33 36.06 33.79
CA LEU A 414 -14.51 36.92 33.96
C LEU A 414 -14.65 37.45 35.39
N CYS A 415 -14.43 36.61 36.42
CA CYS A 415 -14.38 37.06 37.81
C CYS A 415 -13.32 38.15 38.01
N SER A 416 -12.11 37.95 37.48
CA SER A 416 -11.03 38.92 37.60
C SER A 416 -11.36 40.26 36.92
N LEU A 417 -12.06 40.21 35.79
CA LEU A 417 -12.58 41.40 35.11
C LEU A 417 -13.58 42.15 35.97
N VAL A 418 -14.55 41.44 36.56
CA VAL A 418 -15.57 42.04 37.42
C VAL A 418 -14.92 42.67 38.65
N GLU A 419 -14.08 41.93 39.38
CA GLU A 419 -13.39 42.39 40.60
C GLU A 419 -12.62 43.70 40.41
N ARG A 420 -11.85 43.81 39.31
CA ARG A 420 -11.06 45.02 39.02
C ARG A 420 -11.92 46.26 38.79
N ASN A 421 -13.14 46.09 38.31
CA ASN A 421 -14.03 47.18 37.96
C ASN A 421 -15.10 47.48 39.04
N LYS A 422 -15.07 46.80 40.20
CA LYS A 422 -16.04 47.01 41.30
C LYS A 422 -16.01 48.39 41.96
N GLY A 423 -15.01 49.21 41.66
CA GLY A 423 -14.86 50.56 42.22
C GLY A 423 -15.53 51.66 41.39
N ASP A 424 -15.82 51.40 40.11
CA ASP A 424 -16.39 52.38 39.18
C ASP A 424 -17.63 51.80 38.51
N MET A 425 -18.77 52.48 38.67
CA MET A 425 -20.06 52.00 38.20
C MET A 425 -20.14 51.89 36.67
N ASP A 426 -19.55 52.84 35.91
CA ASP A 426 -19.59 52.82 34.45
C ASP A 426 -18.72 51.69 33.89
N LEU A 427 -17.54 51.47 34.49
CA LEU A 427 -16.67 50.35 34.11
C LEU A 427 -17.26 48.99 34.53
N PHE A 428 -17.93 48.92 35.68
CA PHE A 428 -18.63 47.72 36.13
C PHE A 428 -19.76 47.30 35.18
N ILE A 429 -20.59 48.25 34.74
CA ILE A 429 -21.67 47.98 33.78
C ILE A 429 -21.12 47.45 32.45
N LYS A 430 -20.03 48.03 31.96
CA LYS A 430 -19.35 47.52 30.75
C LYS A 430 -18.80 46.10 30.95
N ALA A 431 -18.16 45.85 32.10
CA ALA A 431 -17.65 44.52 32.44
C ALA A 431 -18.79 43.48 32.53
N GLN A 432 -19.92 43.85 33.12
CA GLN A 432 -21.12 43.01 33.16
C GLN A 432 -21.62 42.64 31.75
N SER A 433 -21.68 43.61 30.84
CA SER A 433 -22.08 43.35 29.44
C SER A 433 -21.15 42.33 28.78
N VAL A 434 -19.83 42.49 28.95
CA VAL A 434 -18.83 41.54 28.41
C VAL A 434 -19.01 40.15 29.01
N VAL A 435 -19.27 40.04 30.32
CA VAL A 435 -19.56 38.75 30.98
C VAL A 435 -20.77 38.09 30.35
N GLY A 436 -21.87 38.84 30.16
CA GLY A 436 -23.09 38.33 29.53
C GLY A 436 -22.85 37.81 28.11
N ASP A 437 -22.15 38.59 27.30
CA ASP A 437 -21.86 38.23 25.91
C ASP A 437 -20.94 37.00 25.79
N VAL A 438 -19.88 36.94 26.61
CA VAL A 438 -18.92 35.82 26.58
C VAL A 438 -19.54 34.53 27.08
N LEU A 439 -20.33 34.57 28.16
CA LEU A 439 -21.04 33.40 28.66
C LEU A 439 -22.14 32.96 27.70
N GLY A 440 -22.87 33.90 27.10
CA GLY A 440 -23.86 33.61 26.07
C GLY A 440 -23.23 32.87 24.89
N HIS A 441 -22.10 33.38 24.37
CA HIS A 441 -21.35 32.74 23.30
C HIS A 441 -20.83 31.35 23.68
N ALA A 442 -20.30 31.17 24.89
CA ALA A 442 -19.89 29.85 25.38
C ALA A 442 -21.07 28.85 25.33
N ILE A 443 -22.22 29.23 25.89
CA ILE A 443 -23.43 28.38 25.93
C ILE A 443 -23.95 28.05 24.52
N GLU A 444 -23.84 28.99 23.57
CA GLU A 444 -24.18 28.75 22.16
C GLU A 444 -23.24 27.74 21.50
N ARG A 445 -21.95 27.76 21.84
CA ARG A 445 -20.95 26.83 21.30
C ARG A 445 -21.07 25.43 21.86
N ASN A 446 -21.29 25.28 23.17
CA ASN A 446 -21.41 23.98 23.81
C ASN A 446 -22.51 23.99 24.88
N ASN A 447 -23.51 23.12 24.70
CA ASN A 447 -24.64 22.99 25.63
C ASN A 447 -24.22 22.58 27.05
N PHE A 448 -23.03 21.98 27.21
CA PHE A 448 -22.46 21.63 28.52
C PHE A 448 -22.47 22.82 29.49
N TYR A 449 -22.12 24.02 29.00
CA TYR A 449 -22.01 25.22 29.83
C TYR A 449 -23.36 25.74 30.35
N ARG A 450 -24.49 25.33 29.76
CA ARG A 450 -25.82 25.79 30.19
C ARG A 450 -26.18 25.31 31.60
N GLY A 451 -25.65 24.16 32.01
CA GLY A 451 -25.92 23.55 33.32
C GLY A 451 -24.98 24.02 34.44
N LEU A 452 -24.02 24.90 34.16
CA LEU A 452 -23.00 25.31 35.12
C LEU A 452 -23.35 26.64 35.82
N GLU A 453 -23.12 26.68 37.13
CA GLU A 453 -23.19 27.92 37.90
C GLU A 453 -21.84 28.63 37.89
N PHE A 454 -21.74 29.68 37.08
CA PHE A 454 -20.54 30.52 36.99
C PHE A 454 -20.44 31.49 38.17
N ARG A 455 -19.29 31.54 38.85
CA ARG A 455 -19.07 32.44 40.00
C ARG A 455 -19.06 33.91 39.56
N CYS A 456 -18.62 34.20 38.34
CA CYS A 456 -18.64 35.57 37.82
C CYS A 456 -20.07 36.13 37.75
N SER A 457 -21.08 35.29 37.50
CA SER A 457 -22.50 35.71 37.55
C SER A 457 -22.91 36.13 38.96
N ALA A 458 -22.52 35.36 39.98
CA ALA A 458 -22.78 35.72 41.38
C ALA A 458 -22.03 37.00 41.82
N GLU A 459 -20.82 37.24 41.31
CA GLU A 459 -20.07 38.48 41.56
C GLU A 459 -20.71 39.70 40.87
N VAL A 460 -21.24 39.52 39.67
CA VAL A 460 -22.05 40.54 38.98
C VAL A 460 -23.29 40.87 39.80
N ASP A 461 -24.04 39.87 40.29
CA ASP A 461 -25.21 40.09 41.12
C ASP A 461 -24.89 40.84 42.43
N ARG A 462 -23.76 40.51 43.06
CA ARG A 462 -23.30 41.20 44.27
C ARG A 462 -22.93 42.65 44.00
N GLY A 463 -22.21 42.92 42.90
CA GLY A 463 -21.88 44.27 42.47
C GLY A 463 -23.11 45.09 42.12
N ASN A 464 -24.07 44.49 41.41
CA ASN A 464 -25.37 45.09 41.09
C ASN A 464 -26.11 45.54 42.35
N ARG A 465 -26.26 44.65 43.36
CA ARG A 465 -26.93 45.01 44.63
C ARG A 465 -26.21 46.13 45.39
N LYS A 466 -24.88 46.16 45.35
CA LYS A 466 -24.07 47.20 46.00
C LYS A 466 -24.33 48.56 45.34
N PHE A 467 -24.17 48.65 44.02
CA PHE A 467 -24.37 49.91 43.28
C PHE A 467 -25.84 50.34 43.28
N GLU A 468 -26.78 49.39 43.22
CA GLU A 468 -28.19 49.65 43.45
C GLU A 468 -28.42 50.32 44.82
N GLY A 469 -27.88 49.74 45.89
CA GLY A 469 -27.98 50.31 47.24
C GLY A 469 -27.36 51.71 47.35
N GLU A 470 -26.17 51.91 46.78
CA GLU A 470 -25.48 53.22 46.77
C GLU A 470 -26.31 54.28 46.03
N VAL A 471 -26.84 53.94 44.85
CA VAL A 471 -27.69 54.84 44.05
C VAL A 471 -29.02 55.12 44.74
N VAL A 472 -29.66 54.09 45.32
CA VAL A 472 -30.92 54.26 46.07
C VAL A 472 -30.69 55.17 47.27
N GLU A 473 -29.65 54.95 48.07
CA GLU A 473 -29.38 55.78 49.26
C GLU A 473 -29.00 57.21 48.89
N GLN A 474 -28.19 57.41 47.83
CA GLN A 474 -27.90 58.74 47.31
C GLN A 474 -29.17 59.46 46.86
N LYS A 475 -30.03 58.77 46.10
CA LYS A 475 -31.28 59.37 45.58
C LYS A 475 -32.31 59.60 46.68
N LYS A 476 -32.41 58.72 47.67
CA LYS A 476 -33.23 58.93 48.88
C LYS A 476 -32.79 60.18 49.63
N LYS A 477 -31.48 60.40 49.82
CA LYS A 477 -30.96 61.63 50.44
C LYS A 477 -31.31 62.88 49.65
N GLU A 478 -31.16 62.85 48.32
CA GLU A 478 -31.56 63.97 47.45
C GLU A 478 -33.08 64.23 47.54
N ILE A 479 -33.90 63.17 47.59
CA ILE A 479 -35.36 63.27 47.78
C ILE A 479 -35.68 63.86 49.16
N ASP A 480 -35.05 63.37 50.22
CA ASP A 480 -35.26 63.85 51.58
C ASP A 480 -34.92 65.34 51.72
N GLU A 481 -33.85 65.79 51.07
CA GLU A 481 -33.47 67.20 51.03
C GLU A 481 -34.48 68.05 50.26
N LEU A 482 -35.00 67.57 49.13
CA LEU A 482 -36.11 68.22 48.42
C LEU A 482 -37.36 68.32 49.32
N PHE A 483 -37.70 67.25 50.05
CA PHE A 483 -38.89 67.19 50.90
C PHE A 483 -38.80 68.15 52.10
N ARG A 484 -37.60 68.56 52.55
CA ARG A 484 -37.46 69.63 53.57
C ARG A 484 -38.01 70.98 53.10
N MET A 485 -38.10 71.20 51.79
CA MET A 485 -38.56 72.43 51.16
C MET A 485 -39.95 72.28 50.52
N VAL A 486 -40.68 71.19 50.80
CA VAL A 486 -41.94 70.82 50.11
C VAL A 486 -43.05 71.87 50.21
N THR A 487 -43.08 72.69 51.26
CA THR A 487 -44.06 73.78 51.45
C THR A 487 -43.50 75.17 51.11
N LYS A 488 -42.22 75.26 50.75
CA LYS A 488 -41.48 76.51 50.53
C LYS A 488 -40.97 76.69 49.10
N ASN A 489 -40.97 75.62 48.30
CA ASN A 489 -40.51 75.63 46.92
C ASN A 489 -41.71 75.43 45.98
N ASP A 490 -42.10 76.50 45.28
CA ASP A 490 -43.20 76.47 44.29
C ASP A 490 -42.91 75.50 43.13
N ASP A 491 -41.62 75.24 42.83
CA ASP A 491 -41.16 74.34 41.77
C ASP A 491 -40.89 72.90 42.24
N PHE A 492 -41.23 72.55 43.49
CA PHE A 492 -40.95 71.23 44.09
C PHE A 492 -41.39 70.05 43.19
N GLY A 493 -42.59 70.14 42.61
CA GLY A 493 -43.11 69.10 41.71
C GLY A 493 -42.23 68.90 40.47
N VAL A 494 -41.73 69.98 39.87
CA VAL A 494 -40.85 69.93 38.70
C VAL A 494 -39.48 69.35 39.08
N ASP A 495 -38.95 69.72 40.23
CA ASP A 495 -37.65 69.24 40.71
C ASP A 495 -37.67 67.76 41.09
N LEU A 496 -38.74 67.29 41.75
CA LEU A 496 -38.96 65.87 42.03
C LEU A 496 -39.05 65.04 40.74
N LEU A 497 -39.76 65.57 39.73
CA LEU A 497 -39.85 64.94 38.41
C LEU A 497 -38.51 64.92 37.68
N LYS A 498 -37.73 66.02 37.71
CA LYS A 498 -36.40 66.06 37.13
C LYS A 498 -35.48 65.04 37.79
N LEU A 499 -35.51 64.91 39.12
CA LEU A 499 -34.72 63.93 39.85
C LEU A 499 -35.11 62.50 39.45
N PHE A 500 -36.40 62.18 39.43
CA PHE A 500 -36.87 60.86 39.03
C PHE A 500 -36.60 60.55 37.54
N SER A 501 -36.70 61.55 36.65
CA SER A 501 -36.36 61.39 35.24
C SER A 501 -34.86 61.11 35.01
N ARG A 502 -33.97 61.54 35.92
CA ARG A 502 -32.54 61.21 35.88
C ARG A 502 -32.28 59.75 36.26
N VAL A 503 -33.12 59.14 37.10
CA VAL A 503 -33.08 57.70 37.39
C VAL A 503 -33.37 56.87 36.13
N ARG A 504 -34.22 57.38 35.22
CA ARG A 504 -34.47 56.76 33.91
C ARG A 504 -33.23 56.72 33.00
N LYS A 505 -32.22 57.56 33.26
CA LYS A 505 -30.98 57.63 32.49
C LYS A 505 -29.84 56.82 33.11
N LEU A 506 -30.09 56.08 34.19
CA LEU A 506 -29.09 55.20 34.78
C LEU A 506 -28.79 54.03 33.83
N ARG A 507 -27.50 53.72 33.67
CA ARG A 507 -27.01 52.70 32.73
C ARG A 507 -27.12 51.26 33.26
N PHE A 508 -27.91 51.00 34.30
CA PHE A 508 -28.09 49.63 34.78
C PHE A 508 -28.94 48.79 33.80
N PRO A 509 -28.83 47.45 33.88
CA PRO A 509 -29.80 46.53 33.30
C PRO A 509 -31.24 46.89 33.68
N GLU A 510 -32.20 46.62 32.79
CA GLU A 510 -33.60 47.01 32.95
C GLU A 510 -34.24 46.47 34.24
N SER A 511 -33.88 45.25 34.64
CA SER A 511 -34.38 44.62 35.88
C SER A 511 -33.98 45.39 37.13
N ILE A 512 -32.73 45.83 37.23
CA ILE A 512 -32.21 46.61 38.36
C ILE A 512 -32.77 48.03 38.33
N ASN A 513 -32.85 48.63 37.14
CA ASN A 513 -33.49 49.93 36.96
C ASN A 513 -34.95 49.92 37.42
N ALA A 514 -35.70 48.85 37.15
CA ALA A 514 -37.07 48.70 37.61
C ALA A 514 -37.15 48.63 39.15
N GLU A 515 -36.23 47.92 39.80
CA GLU A 515 -36.22 47.77 41.24
C GLU A 515 -35.78 49.05 41.99
N ILE A 516 -34.77 49.76 41.46
CA ILE A 516 -34.39 51.11 41.92
C ILE A 516 -35.60 52.04 41.85
N LYS A 517 -36.29 52.09 40.70
CA LYS A 517 -37.47 52.95 40.51
C LYS A 517 -38.58 52.58 41.50
N ARG A 518 -38.90 51.30 41.66
CA ARG A 518 -39.91 50.81 42.63
C ARG A 518 -39.57 51.25 44.04
N THR A 519 -38.32 51.07 44.47
CA THR A 519 -37.85 51.44 45.81
C THR A 519 -37.93 52.94 46.04
N LEU A 520 -37.55 53.76 45.05
CA LEU A 520 -37.64 55.21 45.14
C LEU A 520 -39.08 55.72 45.14
N VAL A 521 -39.98 55.14 44.34
CA VAL A 521 -41.42 55.48 44.36
C VAL A 521 -42.04 55.14 45.72
N SER A 522 -41.68 54.00 46.31
CA SER A 522 -42.12 53.64 47.66
C SER A 522 -41.61 54.65 48.70
N HIS A 523 -40.34 55.05 48.62
CA HIS A 523 -39.79 56.06 49.54
C HIS A 523 -40.48 57.43 49.38
N ILE A 524 -40.77 57.85 48.16
CA ILE A 524 -41.53 59.07 47.87
C ILE A 524 -42.95 58.99 48.45
N LYS A 525 -43.63 57.84 48.31
CA LYS A 525 -44.94 57.58 48.93
C LYS A 525 -44.87 57.77 50.44
N ASP A 526 -43.88 57.18 51.09
CA ASP A 526 -43.70 57.24 52.54
C ASP A 526 -43.44 58.67 53.01
N ARG A 527 -42.64 59.45 52.26
CA ARG A 527 -42.39 60.87 52.54
C ARG A 527 -43.63 61.74 52.38
N PHE A 528 -44.44 61.54 51.34
CA PHE A 528 -45.72 62.23 51.20
C PHE A 528 -46.70 61.88 52.32
N THR A 529 -46.82 60.59 52.66
CA THR A 529 -47.70 60.12 53.75
C THR A 529 -47.24 60.70 55.09
N GLY A 530 -45.94 60.69 55.36
CA GLY A 530 -45.32 61.29 56.53
C GLY A 530 -45.60 62.79 56.64
N ALA A 531 -45.42 63.54 55.55
CA ALA A 531 -45.72 64.97 55.50
C ALA A 531 -47.21 65.26 55.79
N MET A 532 -48.14 64.50 55.23
CA MET A 532 -49.59 64.71 55.45
C MET A 532 -50.05 64.31 56.87
N SER A 533 -49.41 63.30 57.47
CA SER A 533 -49.71 62.80 58.83
C SER A 533 -49.13 63.64 59.98
N GLY A 534 -48.25 64.60 59.70
CA GLY A 534 -47.65 65.48 60.71
C GLY A 534 -48.70 66.28 61.51
N LYS A 535 -48.61 66.23 62.85
CA LYS A 535 -49.53 66.92 63.77
C LYS A 535 -49.33 68.44 63.82
N ASP A 536 -48.20 68.94 63.32
CA ASP A 536 -47.78 70.35 63.43
C ASP A 536 -47.92 71.17 62.12
N GLN A 537 -48.45 70.59 61.03
CA GLN A 537 -48.60 71.30 59.75
C GLN A 537 -49.96 71.99 59.60
N ALA A 538 -49.94 73.22 59.07
CA ALA A 538 -51.15 74.00 58.83
C ALA A 538 -52.01 73.38 57.70
N PRO A 539 -53.35 73.51 57.73
CA PRO A 539 -54.23 72.93 56.70
C PRO A 539 -53.91 73.35 55.26
N GLN A 540 -53.38 74.57 55.07
CA GLN A 540 -52.95 75.07 53.76
C GLN A 540 -51.70 74.35 53.24
N GLU A 541 -50.76 74.02 54.12
CA GLU A 541 -49.53 73.28 53.78
C GLU A 541 -49.84 71.85 53.33
N LYS A 542 -50.77 71.18 54.01
CA LYS A 542 -51.25 69.83 53.61
C LYS A 542 -51.87 69.83 52.20
N LYS A 543 -52.59 70.92 51.85
CA LYS A 543 -53.20 71.07 50.52
C LYS A 543 -52.16 71.24 49.40
N VAL A 544 -51.05 71.94 49.68
CA VAL A 544 -49.91 72.09 48.76
C VAL A 544 -49.21 70.76 48.55
N VAL A 545 -48.88 70.04 49.64
CA VAL A 545 -48.27 68.69 49.58
C VAL A 545 -49.14 67.71 48.77
N ARG A 546 -50.46 67.76 48.93
CA ARG A 546 -51.42 66.94 48.17
C ARG A 546 -51.43 67.28 46.67
N GLY A 547 -51.31 68.57 46.33
CA GLY A 547 -51.18 69.02 44.93
C GLY A 547 -49.94 68.44 44.26
N HIS A 548 -48.81 68.42 44.96
CA HIS A 548 -47.57 67.81 44.47
C HIS A 548 -47.66 66.29 44.34
N LEU A 549 -48.30 65.58 45.30
CA LEU A 549 -48.55 64.13 45.21
C LEU A 549 -49.41 63.79 43.98
N CYS A 550 -50.51 64.52 43.74
CA CYS A 550 -51.38 64.29 42.58
C CYS A 550 -50.63 64.55 41.26
N SER A 551 -49.73 65.54 41.25
CA SER A 551 -48.90 65.87 40.08
C SER A 551 -47.90 64.75 39.78
N PHE A 552 -47.24 64.20 40.82
CA PHE A 552 -46.33 63.06 40.68
C PHE A 552 -47.06 61.77 40.26
N TYR A 553 -48.25 61.52 40.82
CA TYR A 553 -49.13 60.43 40.42
C TYR A 553 -49.55 60.52 38.93
N GLY A 554 -49.93 61.71 38.48
CA GLY A 554 -50.25 61.97 37.07
C GLY A 554 -49.07 61.76 36.12
N TYR A 555 -47.85 62.07 36.56
CA TYR A 555 -46.64 61.79 35.80
C TYR A 555 -46.36 60.29 35.65
N LEU A 556 -46.47 59.50 36.74
CA LEU A 556 -46.26 58.06 36.69
C LEU A 556 -47.27 57.39 35.76
N ARG A 557 -48.54 57.81 35.78
CA ARG A 557 -49.58 57.32 34.87
C ARG A 557 -49.20 57.42 33.39
N ASN A 558 -48.53 58.50 32.99
CA ASN A 558 -48.19 58.76 31.60
C ASN A 558 -46.84 58.16 31.18
N ASN A 559 -45.94 57.86 32.12
CA ASN A 559 -44.55 57.49 31.82
C ASN A 559 -44.10 56.12 32.33
N GLU A 560 -44.62 55.67 33.49
CA GLU A 560 -44.24 54.43 34.15
C GLU A 560 -45.50 53.83 34.83
N PRO A 561 -46.51 53.41 34.05
CA PRO A 561 -47.83 53.03 34.59
C PRO A 561 -47.78 51.85 35.57
N SER A 562 -46.81 50.95 35.43
CA SER A 562 -46.58 49.82 36.34
C SER A 562 -46.17 50.23 37.77
N LEU A 563 -45.70 51.46 37.97
CA LEU A 563 -45.33 52.00 39.28
C LEU A 563 -46.41 52.89 39.90
N GLN A 564 -47.46 53.23 39.13
CA GLN A 564 -48.56 54.08 39.58
C GLN A 564 -49.35 53.44 40.73
N ASP A 565 -49.54 52.11 40.66
CA ASP A 565 -50.31 51.34 41.64
C ASP A 565 -49.72 51.45 43.06
N LEU A 566 -48.41 51.66 43.17
CA LEU A 566 -47.73 51.85 44.46
C LEU A 566 -48.24 53.09 45.19
N LEU A 567 -48.65 54.14 44.47
CA LEU A 567 -49.17 55.39 45.02
C LEU A 567 -50.71 55.42 45.13
N GLY A 568 -51.41 54.50 44.44
CA GLY A 568 -52.88 54.51 44.33
C GLY A 568 -53.59 54.56 45.67
N SER A 569 -53.18 53.71 46.62
CA SER A 569 -53.79 53.65 47.97
C SER A 569 -53.71 54.98 48.73
N THR A 570 -52.62 55.76 48.56
CA THR A 570 -52.39 57.02 49.28
C THR A 570 -53.15 58.18 48.64
N VAL A 571 -53.41 58.11 47.33
CA VAL A 571 -54.19 59.13 46.60
C VAL A 571 -55.70 58.87 46.75
N GLU A 572 -56.11 57.61 46.90
CA GLU A 572 -57.51 57.20 47.04
C GLU A 572 -58.04 57.32 48.48
N HIS A 573 -57.23 57.02 49.51
CA HIS A 573 -57.67 57.10 50.91
C HIS A 573 -58.13 58.50 51.38
N GLU A 574 -57.74 59.56 50.67
CA GLU A 574 -58.10 60.95 51.03
C GLU A 574 -59.06 61.63 50.03
N LYS A 575 -59.59 60.89 49.04
CA LYS A 575 -60.71 61.37 48.19
C LYS A 575 -62.08 61.16 48.85
N SER A 576 -62.16 60.22 49.79
CA SER A 576 -63.22 60.09 50.81
C SER A 576 -62.97 61.05 51.96
#